data_AF-A0A938T2Y5-F1
#
_entry.id   AF-A0A938T2Y5-F1
#
_cell.length_a   1.000
_cell.length_b   1.000
_cell.length_c   1.000
_cell.angle_alpha   90.00
_cell.angle_beta   90.00
_cell.angle_gamma   90.00
#
_symmetry.space_group_name_H-M   'P 1'
#
loop_
_entity.id
_entity.type
_entity.pdbx_description
1 polymer ?
#
loop_
_entity_poly.entity_id
_entity_poly.type
_entity_poly.pdbx_seq_one_letter_code
_entity_poly.pdbx_strand_id
1 'polypeptide(L)'
;MVISLLVLVVIVIFLASYLFYGRFLFKQMRLNDSRPTPACRLNDGVDFVPAKPALLLGQHFSAISAAGPIVGPILACIWFGWLPAVLWIIIGAVFIGGVHDFLSFVASIRHKAASIGEIVKHHMSRTSHILFLIFVWFALIYVIIAFTDITAQTFKTATVRNGFWSGCSCIVDTLPFAWNHYGNSVV
;
A
#
# COMPACT_ATOMS: atom_id res chain seq x y z
N MET A 1 -7.14 4.30 -29.64
CA MET A 1 -8.48 3.69 -29.49
C MET A 1 -8.49 2.53 -28.49
N VAL A 2 -7.60 1.53 -28.64
CA VAL A 2 -7.54 0.35 -27.75
C VAL A 2 -7.24 0.70 -26.27
N ILE A 3 -6.29 1.61 -26.01
CA ILE A 3 -5.92 2.02 -24.64
C ILE A 3 -7.09 2.70 -23.92
N SER A 4 -7.82 3.58 -24.61
CA SER A 4 -8.99 4.27 -24.05
C SER A 4 -10.11 3.29 -23.67
N LEU A 5 -10.31 2.25 -24.49
CA LEU A 5 -11.30 1.20 -24.23
C LEU A 5 -10.88 0.34 -23.02
N LEU A 6 -9.59 0.02 -22.91
CA LEU A 6 -9.05 -0.70 -21.76
C LEU A 6 -9.26 0.11 -20.46
N VAL A 7 -8.92 1.39 -20.46
CA VAL A 7 -9.12 2.28 -19.30
C VAL A 7 -10.59 2.32 -18.90
N LEU A 8 -11.50 2.43 -19.88
CA LEU A 8 -12.95 2.41 -19.61
C LEU A 8 -13.37 1.10 -18.93
N VAL A 9 -12.91 -0.04 -19.43
CA VAL A 9 -13.21 -1.36 -18.86
C VAL A 9 -12.69 -1.46 -17.42
N VAL A 10 -11.47 -1.00 -17.15
CA VAL A 10 -10.90 -1.00 -15.79
C VAL A 10 -11.72 -0.13 -14.84
N ILE A 11 -12.13 1.07 -15.28
CA ILE A 11 -13.00 1.96 -14.49
C ILE A 11 -14.32 1.28 -14.16
N VAL A 12 -14.95 0.63 -15.16
CA VAL A 12 -16.21 -0.10 -14.95
C VAL A 12 -16.04 -1.25 -13.96
N ILE A 13 -14.94 -2.01 -14.06
CA ILE A 13 -14.64 -3.10 -13.12
C ILE A 13 -14.46 -2.56 -11.71
N PHE A 14 -13.71 -1.46 -11.52
CA PHE A 14 -13.53 -0.86 -10.19
C PHE A 14 -14.82 -0.27 -9.64
N LEU A 15 -15.65 0.35 -10.48
CA LEU A 15 -16.96 0.86 -10.06
C LEU A 15 -17.90 -0.28 -9.63
N ALA A 16 -17.95 -1.35 -10.43
CA ALA A 16 -18.70 -2.56 -10.11
C ALA A 16 -18.19 -3.19 -8.82
N SER A 17 -16.87 -3.31 -8.66
CA SER A 17 -16.25 -3.86 -7.45
C SER A 17 -16.61 -3.01 -6.23
N TYR A 18 -16.52 -1.68 -6.31
CA TYR A 18 -16.92 -0.79 -5.23
C TYR A 18 -18.40 -0.97 -4.84
N LEU A 19 -19.30 -1.04 -5.82
CA LEU A 19 -20.74 -1.15 -5.56
C LEU A 19 -21.15 -2.54 -5.06
N PHE A 20 -20.69 -3.61 -5.68
CA PHE A 20 -21.07 -4.97 -5.33
C PHE A 20 -20.28 -5.48 -4.12
N TYR A 21 -18.96 -5.45 -4.23
CA TYR A 21 -18.08 -5.99 -3.20
C TYR A 21 -18.06 -5.08 -1.96
N GLY A 22 -18.00 -3.76 -2.13
CA GLY A 22 -18.08 -2.82 -1.01
C GLY A 22 -19.38 -2.97 -0.20
N ARG A 23 -20.53 -3.11 -0.88
CA ARG A 23 -21.82 -3.39 -0.20
C ARG A 23 -21.85 -4.75 0.48
N PHE A 24 -21.23 -5.77 -0.12
CA PHE A 24 -21.09 -7.09 0.51
C PHE A 24 -20.28 -7.00 1.80
N LEU A 25 -19.12 -6.33 1.78
CA LEU A 25 -18.29 -6.12 2.98
C LEU A 25 -19.02 -5.31 4.06
N PHE A 26 -19.75 -4.26 3.67
CA PHE A 26 -20.53 -3.45 4.61
C PHE A 26 -21.57 -4.30 5.37
N LYS A 27 -22.29 -5.17 4.65
CA LYS A 27 -23.25 -6.10 5.24
C LYS A 27 -22.57 -7.14 6.13
N GLN A 28 -21.47 -7.74 5.67
CA GLN A 28 -20.72 -8.75 6.42
C GLN A 28 -20.22 -8.20 7.76
N MET A 29 -19.75 -6.95 7.76
CA MET A 29 -19.22 -6.27 8.96
C MET A 29 -20.31 -5.64 9.84
N ARG A 30 -21.60 -5.76 9.49
CA ARG A 30 -22.75 -5.21 10.26
C ARG A 30 -22.52 -3.76 10.71
N LEU A 31 -21.99 -2.94 9.81
CA LEU A 31 -21.78 -1.52 10.07
C LEU A 31 -23.13 -0.82 10.15
N ASN A 32 -23.26 0.09 11.11
CA ASN A 32 -24.48 0.86 11.34
C ASN A 32 -24.12 2.34 11.38
N ASP A 33 -24.62 3.10 10.40
CA ASP A 33 -24.36 4.53 10.24
C ASP A 33 -24.94 5.37 11.38
N SER A 34 -25.87 4.83 12.18
CA SER A 34 -26.40 5.48 13.38
C SER A 34 -25.43 5.46 14.58
N ARG A 35 -24.31 4.73 14.51
CA ARG A 35 -23.32 4.70 15.58
C ARG A 35 -22.30 5.83 15.40
N PRO A 36 -22.24 6.81 16.30
CA PRO A 36 -21.24 7.88 16.21
C PRO A 36 -19.83 7.27 16.32
N THR A 37 -18.93 7.76 15.47
CA THR A 37 -17.52 7.35 15.49
C THR A 37 -16.84 7.79 16.80
N PRO A 38 -15.74 7.14 17.21
CA PRO A 38 -14.99 7.52 18.42
C PRO A 38 -14.61 9.00 18.44
N ALA A 39 -14.26 9.57 17.28
CA ALA A 39 -13.95 10.99 17.10
C ALA A 39 -15.11 11.92 17.49
N CYS A 40 -16.36 11.55 17.17
CA CYS A 40 -17.54 12.34 17.53
C CYS A 40 -18.02 12.08 18.97
N ARG A 41 -17.68 10.92 19.57
CA ARG A 41 -18.14 10.53 20.91
C ARG A 41 -17.26 11.09 22.03
N LEU A 42 -15.94 11.06 21.88
CA LEU A 42 -15.02 11.58 22.91
C LEU A 42 -14.77 13.08 22.73
N ASN A 43 -14.60 13.54 21.49
CA ASN A 43 -14.44 14.95 21.08
C ASN A 43 -13.64 15.81 22.10
N ASP A 44 -12.43 15.36 22.43
CA ASP A 44 -11.59 15.95 23.48
C ASP A 44 -10.79 17.17 23.02
N GLY A 45 -10.82 17.50 21.72
CA GLY A 45 -10.10 18.63 21.14
C GLY A 45 -8.59 18.38 20.94
N VAL A 46 -8.07 17.20 21.30
CA VAL A 46 -6.64 16.86 21.23
C VAL A 46 -6.44 15.59 20.41
N ASP A 47 -6.86 14.43 20.91
CA ASP A 47 -6.66 13.13 20.26
C ASP A 47 -7.88 12.70 19.41
N PHE A 48 -9.07 13.19 19.75
CA PHE A 48 -10.33 12.92 19.09
C PHE A 48 -10.97 14.22 18.62
N VAL A 49 -10.69 14.60 17.37
CA VAL A 49 -11.30 15.77 16.72
C VAL A 49 -12.03 15.32 15.45
N PRO A 50 -13.30 15.71 15.23
CA PRO A 50 -14.03 15.38 14.01
C PRO A 50 -13.37 16.06 12.81
N ALA A 51 -12.67 15.27 12.00
CA ALA A 51 -12.04 15.72 10.76
C ALA A 51 -12.98 15.55 9.56
N LYS A 52 -12.83 16.44 8.57
CA LYS A 52 -13.56 16.32 7.30
C LYS A 52 -13.07 15.07 6.54
N PRO A 53 -13.97 14.26 5.94
CA PRO A 53 -13.57 13.05 5.22
C PRO A 53 -12.52 13.30 4.13
N ALA A 54 -12.61 14.42 3.42
CA ALA A 54 -11.65 14.81 2.38
C ALA A 54 -10.21 14.97 2.92
N LEU A 55 -10.05 15.44 4.16
CA LEU A 55 -8.73 15.61 4.80
C LEU A 55 -8.13 14.24 5.15
N LEU A 56 -8.94 13.36 5.74
CA LEU A 56 -8.53 12.00 6.11
C LEU A 56 -8.14 11.17 4.88
N LEU A 57 -8.93 11.29 3.79
CA LEU A 57 -8.65 10.60 2.54
C LEU A 57 -7.28 11.01 1.97
N GLY A 58 -6.91 12.30 2.02
CA GLY A 58 -5.59 12.75 1.56
C GLY A 58 -4.44 12.13 2.36
N GLN A 59 -4.59 12.03 3.68
CA GLN A 59 -3.57 11.44 4.55
C GLN A 59 -3.41 9.93 4.32
N HIS A 60 -4.53 9.19 4.23
CA HIS A 60 -4.51 7.76 3.91
C HIS A 60 -3.97 7.51 2.50
N PHE A 61 -4.39 8.32 1.53
CA PHE A 61 -3.89 8.22 0.15
C PHE A 61 -2.39 8.48 0.09
N SER A 62 -1.87 9.49 0.78
CA SER A 62 -0.43 9.76 0.85
C SER A 62 0.35 8.60 1.48
N ALA A 63 -0.22 7.92 2.47
CA ALA A 63 0.42 6.77 3.10
C ALA A 63 0.51 5.54 2.18
N ILE A 64 -0.45 5.38 1.25
CA ILE A 64 -0.49 4.27 0.28
C ILE A 64 0.28 4.60 -1.01
N SER A 65 0.34 5.88 -1.40
CA SER A 65 0.88 6.35 -2.69
C SER A 65 2.41 6.39 -2.77
N ALA A 66 3.10 5.48 -2.10
CA ALA A 66 4.54 5.35 -2.18
C ALA A 66 4.98 4.80 -3.56
N ALA A 67 6.28 4.64 -3.84
CA ALA A 67 6.71 4.14 -5.15
C ALA A 67 6.37 2.64 -5.40
N GLY A 68 5.86 1.92 -4.40
CA GLY A 68 5.50 0.50 -4.50
C GLY A 68 4.49 0.18 -5.61
N PRO A 69 3.31 0.83 -5.62
CA PRO A 69 2.31 0.70 -6.70
C PRO A 69 2.79 1.14 -8.09
N ILE A 70 3.95 1.80 -8.20
CA ILE A 70 4.54 2.21 -9.48
C ILE A 70 5.54 1.15 -9.96
N VAL A 71 6.51 0.80 -9.11
CA VAL A 71 7.60 -0.12 -9.47
C VAL A 71 7.09 -1.54 -9.72
N GLY A 72 6.13 -2.02 -8.93
CA GLY A 72 5.58 -3.38 -9.05
C GLY A 72 4.96 -3.67 -10.43
N PRO A 73 3.98 -2.87 -10.89
CA PRO A 73 3.38 -3.06 -12.21
C PRO A 73 4.35 -2.87 -13.39
N ILE A 74 5.33 -1.98 -13.25
CA ILE A 74 6.37 -1.78 -14.27
C ILE A 74 7.20 -3.05 -14.41
N LEU A 75 7.69 -3.61 -13.30
CA LEU A 75 8.40 -4.88 -13.30
C LEU A 75 7.52 -6.00 -13.87
N ALA A 76 6.26 -6.12 -13.42
CA ALA A 76 5.35 -7.13 -13.95
C ALA A 76 5.15 -7.00 -15.47
N CYS A 77 5.11 -5.78 -15.99
CA CYS A 77 5.00 -5.53 -17.43
C CYS A 77 6.27 -5.93 -18.20
N ILE A 78 7.45 -5.73 -17.62
CA ILE A 78 8.73 -6.12 -18.23
C ILE A 78 8.86 -7.64 -18.30
N TRP A 79 8.50 -8.34 -17.22
CA TRP A 79 8.70 -9.79 -17.10
C TRP A 79 7.56 -10.61 -17.73
N PHE A 80 6.31 -10.21 -17.55
CA PHE A 80 5.12 -10.97 -17.95
C PHE A 80 4.32 -10.31 -19.07
N GLY A 81 4.71 -9.10 -19.49
CA GLY A 81 3.98 -8.33 -20.48
C GLY A 81 2.83 -7.51 -19.87
N TRP A 82 2.20 -6.68 -20.72
CA TRP A 82 1.24 -5.67 -20.29
C TRP A 82 -0.09 -6.25 -19.77
N LEU A 83 -0.57 -7.35 -20.35
CA LEU A 83 -1.89 -7.91 -20.01
C LEU A 83 -1.90 -8.55 -18.60
N PRO A 84 -0.93 -9.40 -18.21
CA PRO A 84 -0.87 -9.92 -16.84
C PRO A 84 -0.64 -8.84 -15.79
N ALA A 85 0.11 -7.78 -16.12
CA ALA A 85 0.33 -6.65 -15.21
C ALA A 85 -0.99 -5.92 -14.89
N VAL A 86 -1.82 -5.64 -15.90
CA VAL A 86 -3.13 -5.00 -15.72
C VAL A 86 -4.05 -5.90 -14.89
N LEU A 87 -4.10 -7.20 -15.19
CA LEU A 87 -4.94 -8.13 -14.45
C LEU A 87 -4.51 -8.24 -12.98
N TRP A 88 -3.20 -8.30 -12.72
CA TRP A 88 -2.64 -8.27 -11.37
C TRP A 88 -3.12 -7.03 -10.63
N ILE A 89 -2.96 -5.83 -11.21
CA ILE A 89 -3.37 -4.57 -10.55
C ILE A 89 -4.85 -4.63 -10.17
N ILE A 90 -5.72 -5.05 -11.10
CA ILE A 90 -7.16 -5.10 -10.86
C ILE A 90 -7.50 -6.06 -9.72
N ILE A 91 -6.98 -7.30 -9.79
CA ILE A 91 -7.28 -8.32 -8.79
C ILE A 91 -6.68 -7.94 -7.43
N GLY A 92 -5.41 -7.53 -7.41
CA GLY A 92 -4.69 -7.15 -6.20
C GLY A 92 -5.32 -5.95 -5.50
N ALA A 93 -5.71 -4.92 -6.25
CA ALA A 93 -6.35 -3.73 -5.69
C ALA A 93 -7.72 -4.04 -5.08
N VAL A 94 -8.54 -4.86 -5.76
CA VAL A 94 -9.92 -5.15 -5.30
C VAL A 94 -9.93 -6.12 -4.11
N PHE A 95 -9.21 -7.23 -4.20
CA PHE A 95 -9.34 -8.32 -3.22
C PHE A 95 -8.38 -8.21 -2.05
N ILE A 96 -7.15 -7.73 -2.27
CA ILE A 96 -6.16 -7.62 -1.20
C ILE A 96 -6.15 -6.19 -0.65
N GLY A 97 -5.92 -5.20 -1.52
CA GLY A 97 -5.77 -3.80 -1.09
C GLY A 97 -7.02 -3.25 -0.40
N GLY A 98 -8.15 -3.22 -1.13
CA GLY A 98 -9.38 -2.63 -0.63
C GLY A 98 -9.95 -3.34 0.61
N VAL A 99 -9.89 -4.67 0.65
CA VAL A 99 -10.38 -5.46 1.80
C VAL A 99 -9.51 -5.25 3.03
N HIS A 100 -8.18 -5.29 2.85
CA HIS A 100 -7.24 -5.17 3.96
C HIS A 100 -7.32 -3.79 4.62
N ASP A 101 -7.40 -2.72 3.81
CA ASP A 101 -7.55 -1.36 4.32
C ASP A 101 -8.90 -1.18 5.03
N PHE A 102 -10.00 -1.68 4.44
CA PHE A 102 -11.32 -1.62 5.05
C PHE A 102 -11.41 -2.41 6.37
N LEU A 103 -10.84 -3.62 6.42
CA LEU A 103 -10.82 -4.43 7.62
C LEU A 103 -10.02 -3.77 8.75
N SER A 104 -8.85 -3.21 8.41
CA SER A 104 -7.99 -2.51 9.36
C SER A 104 -8.71 -1.29 9.95
N PHE A 105 -9.41 -0.53 9.11
CA PHE A 105 -10.21 0.62 9.53
C PHE A 105 -11.37 0.22 10.46
N VAL A 106 -12.14 -0.80 10.08
CA VAL A 106 -13.26 -1.30 10.91
C VAL A 106 -12.77 -1.85 12.25
N ALA A 107 -11.64 -2.56 12.27
CA ALA A 107 -11.03 -3.07 13.49
C ALA A 107 -10.61 -1.93 14.43
N SER A 108 -10.01 -0.86 13.90
CA SER A 108 -9.62 0.31 14.67
C SER A 108 -10.83 1.03 15.29
N ILE A 109 -11.88 1.28 14.50
CA ILE A 109 -13.10 1.94 15.00
C ILE A 109 -13.74 1.17 16.16
N ARG A 110 -13.78 -0.17 16.07
CA ARG A 110 -14.35 -1.02 17.12
C ARG A 110 -13.54 -0.99 18.42
N HIS A 111 -12.24 -0.74 18.33
CA HIS A 111 -11.32 -0.62 19.46
C HIS A 111 -11.01 0.86 19.80
N LYS A 112 -12.03 1.74 19.75
CA LYS A 112 -11.91 3.16 20.13
C LYS A 112 -10.84 3.94 19.35
N ALA A 113 -10.69 3.63 18.06
CA ALA A 113 -9.66 4.20 17.18
C ALA A 113 -8.20 3.93 17.63
N ALA A 114 -7.97 2.83 18.35
CA ALA A 114 -6.63 2.38 18.69
C ALA A 114 -5.82 2.02 17.43
N SER A 115 -4.50 2.16 17.52
CA SER A 115 -3.58 1.71 16.48
C SER A 115 -3.61 0.20 16.35
N ILE A 116 -3.35 -0.32 15.16
CA ILE A 116 -3.31 -1.77 14.89
C ILE A 116 -2.28 -2.46 15.81
N GLY A 117 -1.15 -1.80 16.11
CA GLY A 117 -0.14 -2.31 17.04
C GLY A 117 -0.65 -2.51 18.47
N GLU A 118 -1.57 -1.66 18.95
CA GLU A 118 -2.19 -1.81 20.27
C GLU A 118 -3.32 -2.84 20.25
N ILE A 119 -4.07 -2.96 19.14
CA ILE A 119 -5.10 -4.00 18.98
C ILE A 119 -4.44 -5.39 19.01
N VAL A 120 -3.32 -5.56 18.30
CA VAL A 120 -2.57 -6.84 18.28
C VAL A 120 -2.08 -7.22 19.67
N LYS A 121 -1.67 -6.25 20.49
CA LYS A 121 -1.22 -6.50 21.88
C LYS A 121 -2.30 -7.12 22.77
N HIS A 122 -3.57 -6.78 22.55
CA HIS A 122 -4.68 -7.34 23.31
C HIS A 122 -5.05 -8.78 22.89
N HIS A 123 -4.70 -9.18 21.66
CA HIS A 123 -5.06 -10.48 21.10
C HIS A 123 -3.90 -11.48 20.98
N MET A 124 -2.66 -11.05 21.28
CA MET A 124 -1.44 -11.83 21.05
C MET A 124 -0.64 -11.97 22.34
N SER A 125 0.12 -13.07 22.47
CA SER A 125 1.03 -13.24 23.61
C SER A 125 2.13 -12.17 23.59
N ARG A 126 2.66 -11.80 24.76
CA ARG A 126 3.68 -10.74 24.89
C ARG A 126 4.90 -10.98 23.99
N THR A 127 5.36 -12.22 23.90
CA THR A 127 6.51 -12.60 23.05
C THR A 127 6.19 -12.44 21.57
N SER A 128 5.01 -12.90 21.15
CA SER A 128 4.56 -12.82 19.77
C SER A 128 4.32 -11.36 19.34
N HIS A 129 3.80 -10.50 20.22
CA HIS A 129 3.66 -9.07 19.99
C HIS A 129 5.02 -8.37 19.79
N ILE A 130 6.02 -8.70 20.62
CA ILE A 130 7.38 -8.13 20.50
C ILE A 130 8.03 -8.55 19.18
N LEU A 131 7.95 -9.83 18.82
CA LEU A 131 8.48 -10.32 17.54
C LEU A 131 7.80 -9.65 16.34
N PHE A 132 6.48 -9.46 16.41
CA PHE A 132 5.74 -8.72 15.39
C PHE A 132 6.19 -7.26 15.30
N LEU A 133 6.37 -6.56 16.43
CA LEU A 133 6.85 -5.18 16.45
C LEU A 133 8.26 -5.05 15.84
N ILE A 134 9.16 -5.96 16.18
CA ILE A 134 10.52 -6.02 15.63
C ILE A 134 10.47 -6.23 14.11
N PHE A 135 9.64 -7.17 13.65
CA PHE A 135 9.46 -7.42 12.22
C PHE A 135 8.94 -6.18 11.47
N VAL A 136 7.90 -5.52 11.99
CA VAL A 136 7.37 -4.29 11.39
C VAL A 136 8.43 -3.19 11.38
N TRP A 137 9.21 -3.06 12.44
CA TRP A 137 10.29 -2.09 12.52
C TRP A 137 11.37 -2.31 11.46
N PHE A 138 11.83 -3.55 11.27
CA PHE A 138 12.75 -3.90 10.18
C PHE A 138 12.14 -3.69 8.80
N ALA A 139 10.87 -4.04 8.61
CA ALA A 139 10.17 -3.83 7.34
C ALA A 139 10.09 -2.34 6.99
N LEU A 140 9.83 -1.47 7.98
CA LEU A 140 9.81 -0.02 7.77
C LEU A 140 11.20 0.53 7.39
N ILE A 141 12.27 0.06 8.04
CA ILE A 141 13.65 0.42 7.66
C ILE A 141 13.94 -0.02 6.22
N TYR A 142 13.56 -1.25 5.86
CA TYR A 142 13.76 -1.77 4.51
C TYR A 142 13.03 -0.91 3.47
N VAL A 143 11.79 -0.51 3.74
CA VAL A 143 11.01 0.37 2.86
C VAL A 143 11.68 1.73 2.68
N ILE A 144 12.23 2.33 3.74
CA ILE A 144 12.97 3.60 3.66
C ILE A 144 14.22 3.45 2.79
N ILE A 145 14.97 2.35 2.95
CA ILE A 145 16.15 2.05 2.14
C ILE A 145 15.77 1.92 0.66
N ALA A 146 14.73 1.14 0.36
CA ALA A 146 14.27 0.92 -1.01
C ALA A 146 13.86 2.23 -1.70
N PHE A 147 13.12 3.12 -1.02
CA PHE A 147 12.75 4.41 -1.60
C PHE A 147 13.93 5.36 -1.76
N THR A 148 14.87 5.35 -0.81
CA THR A 148 16.09 6.16 -0.91
C THR A 148 16.91 5.73 -2.13
N ASP A 149 17.04 4.42 -2.36
CA ASP A 149 17.75 3.87 -3.52
C ASP A 149 17.09 4.24 -4.86
N ILE A 150 15.77 4.04 -4.99
CA ILE A 150 15.01 4.42 -6.20
C ILE A 150 15.18 5.93 -6.50
N THR A 151 15.12 6.76 -5.46
CA THR A 151 15.28 8.22 -5.59
C THR A 151 16.72 8.58 -6.00
N ALA A 152 17.73 7.97 -5.38
CA ALA A 152 19.13 8.20 -5.71
C ALA A 152 19.47 7.76 -7.15
N GLN A 153 18.92 6.64 -7.61
CA GLN A 153 19.05 6.19 -9.00
C GLN A 153 18.45 7.21 -9.97
N THR A 154 17.27 7.74 -9.67
CA THR A 154 16.60 8.75 -10.50
C THR A 154 17.45 10.01 -10.68
N PHE A 155 18.10 10.49 -9.61
CA PHE A 155 18.99 11.67 -9.68
C PHE A 155 20.31 11.39 -10.42
N LYS A 156 20.89 10.19 -10.29
CA LYS A 156 22.09 9.79 -11.04
C LYS A 156 21.82 9.76 -12.54
N THR A 157 20.68 9.21 -12.95
CA THR A 157 20.27 9.12 -14.37
C THR A 157 19.88 10.48 -14.95
N ALA A 158 19.31 11.40 -14.16
CA ALA A 158 18.97 12.75 -14.63
C ALA A 158 20.20 13.57 -15.06
N THR A 159 21.36 13.32 -14.44
CA THR A 159 22.65 13.96 -14.80
C THR A 159 23.28 13.34 -16.05
N VAL A 160 22.98 12.08 -16.36
CA VAL A 160 23.49 11.34 -17.53
C VAL A 160 22.35 11.15 -18.55
N ARG A 161 22.00 12.20 -19.29
CA ARG A 161 20.93 12.12 -20.30
C ARG A 161 21.33 11.16 -21.42
N ASN A 162 20.69 9.99 -21.49
CA ASN A 162 20.32 9.27 -22.72
C ASN A 162 19.30 8.16 -22.40
N GLY A 163 18.03 8.40 -22.78
CA GLY A 163 16.98 7.37 -22.86
C GLY A 163 16.08 7.24 -21.63
N PHE A 164 14.79 7.58 -21.79
CA PHE A 164 13.68 7.31 -20.86
C PHE A 164 13.59 5.83 -20.40
N TRP A 165 14.21 4.92 -21.15
CA TRP A 165 14.29 3.48 -20.87
C TRP A 165 15.37 3.08 -19.86
N SER A 166 16.33 3.94 -19.54
CA SER A 166 17.47 3.60 -18.68
C SER A 166 17.07 3.44 -17.20
N GLY A 167 16.01 4.13 -16.76
CA GLY A 167 15.47 4.03 -15.39
C GLY A 167 14.72 2.73 -15.10
N CYS A 168 14.18 2.07 -16.13
CA CYS A 168 13.57 0.74 -15.98
C CYS A 168 14.62 -0.38 -16.09
N SER A 169 15.69 -0.19 -16.87
CA SER A 169 16.80 -1.14 -16.95
C SER A 169 17.58 -1.20 -15.64
N CYS A 170 17.84 -0.05 -14.99
CA CYS A 170 18.65 -0.04 -13.76
C CYS A 170 17.99 -0.76 -12.55
N ILE A 171 16.66 -0.89 -12.50
CA ILE A 171 15.98 -1.70 -11.46
C ILE A 171 16.19 -3.21 -11.69
N VAL A 172 16.31 -3.63 -12.95
CA VAL A 172 16.57 -5.02 -13.32
C VAL A 172 18.07 -5.34 -13.24
N ASP A 173 18.93 -4.36 -13.56
CA ASP A 173 20.39 -4.48 -13.58
C ASP A 173 21.06 -4.31 -12.19
N THR A 174 20.34 -3.80 -11.18
CA THR A 174 20.84 -3.69 -9.80
C THR A 174 20.60 -4.93 -8.94
N LEU A 175 19.66 -5.81 -9.31
CA LEU A 175 19.44 -7.08 -8.60
C LEU A 175 20.62 -8.07 -8.72
N PRO A 176 21.35 -8.16 -9.85
CA PRO A 176 22.63 -8.89 -9.90
C PRO A 176 23.79 -8.17 -9.21
N PHE A 177 23.76 -6.84 -9.14
CA PHE A 177 24.86 -6.03 -8.58
C PHE A 177 24.89 -6.06 -7.04
N ALA A 178 23.73 -6.20 -6.38
CA ALA A 178 23.66 -6.36 -4.92
C ALA A 178 24.18 -7.73 -4.42
N TRP A 179 24.18 -8.77 -5.26
CA TRP A 179 24.70 -10.09 -4.89
C TRP A 179 26.23 -10.21 -5.10
N ASN A 180 26.77 -9.58 -6.15
CA ASN A 180 28.17 -9.77 -6.52
C ASN A 180 29.17 -8.96 -5.66
N HIS A 181 28.74 -7.88 -5.00
CA HIS A 181 29.62 -7.06 -4.17
C HIS A 181 29.75 -7.51 -2.70
N TYR A 182 28.85 -8.39 -2.23
CA TYR A 182 28.95 -8.99 -0.88
C TYR A 182 29.50 -10.42 -0.87
N GLY A 183 29.62 -11.06 -2.05
CA GLY A 183 30.10 -12.43 -2.19
C GLY A 183 31.62 -12.61 -2.19
N ASN A 184 32.43 -11.53 -2.21
CA ASN A 184 33.89 -11.62 -2.38
C ASN A 184 34.69 -11.15 -1.14
N SER A 185 34.13 -11.29 0.06
CA SER A 185 34.85 -11.02 1.31
C SER A 185 34.94 -12.20 2.27
N VAL A 186 34.48 -13.41 1.88
CA VAL A 186 34.83 -14.64 2.60
C VAL A 186 34.82 -15.81 1.62
N VAL A 187 36.04 -16.18 1.16
CA VAL A 187 36.42 -17.35 0.34
C VAL A 187 36.02 -17.32 -1.13
#